data_AF-A0A9P5JTC6-F1
#
_entry.id   AF-A0A9P5JTC6-F1
#
_cell.length_a   1.000
_cell.length_b   1.000
_cell.length_c   1.000
_cell.angle_alpha   90.00
_cell.angle_beta   90.00
_cell.angle_gamma   90.00
#
_symmetry.space_group_name_H-M   'P 1'
#
loop_
_entity.id
_entity.type
_entity.pdbx_description
1 polymer ?
#
loop_
_entity_poly.entity_id
_entity_poly.type
_entity_poly.pdbx_seq_one_letter_code
_entity_poly.pdbx_strand_id
1 'polypeptide(L)' 'MEEGPEIQSYLLSKTGQRTVPSVWIHGQHIGGNDDFQSANRIGKVKKLLAEKP' A
#
# COMPACT_ATOMS: atom_id res chain seq x y z
N MET A 1 4.71 -14.18 15.50
CA MET A 1 4.62 -12.73 15.16
C MET A 1 6.02 -12.08 15.18
N GLU A 2 7.09 -12.85 14.96
CA GLU A 2 8.46 -12.36 15.14
C GLU A 2 9.01 -11.60 13.91
N GLU A 3 8.41 -11.79 12.72
CA GLU A 3 8.90 -11.21 11.45
C GLU A 3 8.46 -9.75 11.19
N GLY A 4 7.70 -9.15 12.11
CA GLY A 4 7.16 -7.80 11.95
C GLY A 4 8.22 -6.74 11.66
N PRO A 5 9.33 -6.69 12.42
CA PRO A 5 10.43 -5.74 12.19
C PRO A 5 11.12 -5.93 10.83
N GLU A 6 11.34 -7.16 10.40
CA GLU A 6 11.96 -7.47 9.11
C GLU A 6 11.06 -7.05 7.95
N ILE A 7 9.75 -7.32 8.07
CA ILE A 7 8.75 -6.90 7.07
C ILE A 7 8.68 -5.37 7.00
N GLN A 8 8.65 -4.66 8.13
CA GLN A 8 8.63 -3.20 8.14
C GLN A 8 9.91 -2.61 7.54
N SER A 9 11.07 -3.23 7.80
CA SER A 9 12.35 -2.83 7.23
C SER A 9 12.39 -3.03 5.71
N TYR A 10 11.85 -4.14 5.22
CA TYR A 10 11.71 -4.41 3.79
C TYR A 10 10.73 -3.45 3.12
N LEU A 11 9.58 -3.16 3.74
CA LEU A 11 8.62 -2.19 3.21
C LEU A 11 9.24 -0.79 3.16
N LEU A 12 9.96 -0.38 4.21
CA LEU A 12 10.69 0.89 4.25
C LEU A 12 11.71 0.99 3.13
N SER A 13 12.49 -0.06 2.86
CA SER A 13 13.50 -0.03 1.78
C SER A 13 12.85 0.02 0.39
N LYS A 14 11.68 -0.60 0.22
CA LYS A 14 10.97 -0.68 -1.05
C LYS A 14 10.15 0.57 -1.38
N THR A 15 9.57 1.23 -0.38
CA THR A 15 8.59 2.31 -0.59
C THR A 15 8.99 3.64 0.04
N GLY A 16 9.99 3.65 0.91
CA GLY A 16 10.33 4.80 1.76
C GLY A 16 9.33 5.03 2.91
N GLN A 17 8.27 4.23 3.01
CA GLN A 17 7.24 4.40 4.03
C GLN A 17 7.63 3.69 5.34
N ARG A 18 7.69 4.45 6.43
CA ARG A 18 8.00 3.92 7.76
C ARG A 18 6.76 3.53 8.57
N THR A 19 5.62 4.16 8.30
CA THR A 19 4.40 4.02 9.10
C THR A 19 3.47 2.96 8.53
N VAL A 20 2.69 2.33 9.42
CA VAL A 20 1.54 1.50 9.04
C VAL A 20 0.26 2.34 9.11
N PRO A 21 -0.78 2.03 8.30
CA PRO A 21 -0.87 0.94 7.32
C PRO A 21 -0.10 1.23 6.02
N SER A 22 0.45 0.20 5.37
CA SER A 22 0.99 0.25 4.00
C SER A 22 0.06 -0.52 3.07
N VAL A 23 -0.55 0.18 2.11
CA VAL A 23 -1.62 -0.34 1.25
C VAL A 23 -1.07 -0.72 -0.12
N TRP A 24 -1.43 -1.92 -0.57
CA TRP A 24 -1.00 -2.48 -1.86
C TRP A 24 -2.19 -3.06 -2.61
N ILE A 25 -2.23 -2.90 -3.93
CA ILE A 25 -3.23 -3.53 -4.82
C ILE A 25 -2.47 -4.14 -6.00
N HIS A 26 -2.62 -5.44 -6.23
CA HIS A 26 -1.94 -6.19 -7.31
C HIS A 26 -0.42 -5.92 -7.39
N GLY A 27 0.24 -5.87 -6.22
CA GLY A 27 1.68 -5.60 -6.14
C GLY A 27 2.09 -4.13 -6.34
N GLN A 28 1.15 -3.24 -6.67
CA GLN A 28 1.37 -1.80 -6.72
C GLN A 28 1.20 -1.17 -5.33
N HIS A 29 2.22 -0.42 -4.88
CA HIS A 29 2.14 0.35 -3.65
C HIS A 29 1.23 1.58 -3.84
N ILE A 30 0.24 1.73 -2.96
CA ILE A 30 -0.70 2.85 -2.97
C ILE A 30 -0.29 3.92 -1.96
N GLY A 31 0.30 3.53 -0.83
CA GLY A 31 0.73 4.44 0.24
C GLY A 31 0.06 4.15 1.58
N GLY A 32 -0.13 5.19 2.38
CA GLY A 32 -0.83 5.14 3.67
C GLY A 32 -2.35 5.19 3.55
N ASN A 33 -3.03 5.36 4.69
CA ASN A 33 -4.49 5.53 4.70
C ASN A 33 -4.92 6.77 3.92
N ASP A 34 -4.23 7.90 4.09
CA ASP A 34 -4.60 9.16 3.43
C ASP A 34 -4.46 9.07 1.91
N ASP A 35 -3.40 8.42 1.43
CA ASP A 35 -3.17 8.14 0.02
C ASP A 35 -4.27 7.23 -0.54
N PHE A 36 -4.63 6.17 0.19
CA PHE A 36 -5.69 5.26 -0.20
C PHE A 36 -7.04 5.96 -0.28
N GLN A 37 -7.41 6.76 0.72
CA GLN A 37 -8.67 7.49 0.73
C GLN A 37 -8.73 8.51 -0.42
N SER A 38 -7.62 9.21 -0.68
CA SER A 38 -7.50 10.13 -1.81
C SER A 38 -7.65 9.41 -3.14
N ALA A 39 -6.97 8.27 -3.33
CA ALA A 39 -7.08 7.44 -4.52
C ALA A 39 -8.50 6.84 -4.70
N ASN A 40 -9.16 6.49 -3.60
CA ASN A 40 -10.52 5.97 -3.64
C ASN A 40 -11.53 7.04 -4.04
N ARG A 41 -11.40 8.26 -3.51
CA ARG A 41 -12.28 9.40 -3.86
C ARG A 41 -12.25 9.72 -5.35
N ILE A 42 -11.09 9.63 -5.99
CA ILE A 42 -10.94 9.86 -7.43
C ILE A 42 -11.25 8.62 -8.30
N GLY A 43 -11.72 7.52 -7.69
CA GLY A 43 -12.08 6.29 -8.39
C GLY A 43 -10.90 5.41 -8.83
N LYS A 44 -9.65 5.79 -8.53
CA LYS A 44 -8.44 5.04 -8.89
C LYS A 44 -8.44 3.64 -8.28
N VAL A 45 -8.84 3.51 -7.00
CA VAL A 45 -8.91 2.20 -6.32
C VAL A 45 -9.89 1.26 -7.01
N LYS A 46 -11.09 1.74 -7.35
CA LYS A 46 -12.11 0.94 -8.06
C LYS A 46 -11.60 0.43 -9.40
N LYS A 47 -10.85 1.27 -10.14
CA LYS A 47 -10.23 0.88 -11.40
C LYS A 47 -9.18 -0.22 -11.21
N LEU A 48 -8.25 -0.02 -10.27
CA LEU A 48 -7.19 -1.00 -9.98
C LEU A 48 -7.73 -2.36 -9.54
N LEU A 49 -8.83 -2.37 -8.77
CA LEU A 49 -9.50 -3.62 -8.35
C LEU A 49 -10.27 -4.32 -9.47
N ALA A 50 -10.67 -3.59 -10.51
CA ALA A 50 -11.34 -4.18 -11.68
C ALA A 50 -10.35 -4.78 -12.68
N GLU A 51 -9.07 -4.42 -12.60
CA GLU A 51 -8.00 -5.02 -13.38
C GLU A 51 -7.71 -6.45 -12.86
N LYS A 52 -7.37 -7.39 -13.75
CA LYS A 52 -6.97 -8.75 -13.34
C LYS A 52 -5.53 -8.70 -12.81
N PRO A 53 -5.21 -9.44 -11.73
CA PRO A 53 -3.87 -9.48 -11.14
C PRO A 53 -2.81 -10.04 -12.09
#